data_AF-A0A7H9AVT7-F1
#
_entry.id   AF-A0A7H9AVT7-F1
#
_cell.length_a   1.000
_cell.length_b   1.000
_cell.length_c   1.000
_cell.angle_alpha   90.00
_cell.angle_beta   90.00
_cell.angle_gamma   90.00
#
_symmetry.space_group_name_H-M   'P 1'
#
loop_
_entity.id
_entity.type
_entity.pdbx_description
1 polymer ?
#
loop_
_entity_poly.entity_id
_entity_poly.type
_entity_poly.pdbx_seq_one_letter_code
_entity_poly.pdbx_strand_id
1 'polypeptide(L)'
;MINEVTKTVADALAKKQAAQRGDGVDDQQDFGNADRCVQQPSSSGVPVLALAHHQQIFSEESLYKCSSADSLASLQQQFVSSSPSLSSSKRYIVEDNSDYGSCTSPAQSRANGSVSGVPRSISATVTNFLKPRMEFTGYQISGYKKYQVVVTLKTVELPKDGISSLSPHLTGFLTIRGLTNQHPEISTYFESFAVTHKDLGFLSSTWSKDRAMTSYMADDQTDLEHWLNFPSFKQLFLGPGCDSENRTPTINDLLNGQESFGDYLENRYIFMRWKEKFLVPDALIDGVEGASYDGFYYIVHDQVTGAIQGFYYHEDAEKFQQLELVASFKSLNDCSNCSFEFA
;
A
#
# COMPACT_ATOMS: atom_id res chain seq x y z
N MET A 1 -27.52 10.40 -14.28
CA MET A 1 -27.15 9.66 -13.07
C MET A 1 -26.02 10.31 -12.27
N ILE A 2 -24.98 10.91 -12.88
CA ILE A 2 -23.90 11.62 -12.13
C ILE A 2 -24.42 12.87 -11.40
N ASN A 3 -25.33 13.63 -12.02
CA ASN A 3 -25.87 14.87 -11.46
C ASN A 3 -26.89 14.66 -10.31
N GLU A 4 -27.43 13.45 -10.14
CA GLU A 4 -28.36 13.19 -9.04
C GLU A 4 -27.61 12.85 -7.76
N VAL A 5 -26.52 12.06 -7.86
CA VAL A 5 -25.68 11.70 -6.71
C VAL A 5 -25.00 12.94 -6.11
N THR A 6 -24.48 13.85 -6.95
CA THR A 6 -23.87 15.11 -6.47
C THR A 6 -24.88 16.03 -5.80
N LYS A 7 -26.14 16.02 -6.27
CA LYS A 7 -27.23 16.81 -5.68
C LYS A 7 -27.68 16.22 -4.33
N THR A 8 -27.74 14.90 -4.22
CA THR A 8 -28.08 14.22 -2.94
C THR A 8 -26.99 14.43 -1.87
N VAL A 9 -25.72 14.50 -2.26
CA VAL A 9 -24.61 14.78 -1.35
C VAL A 9 -24.60 16.23 -0.87
N ALA A 10 -24.88 17.19 -1.76
CA ALA A 10 -25.03 18.61 -1.40
C ALA A 10 -26.22 18.82 -0.44
N ASP A 11 -27.34 18.13 -0.66
CA ASP A 11 -28.53 18.19 0.20
C ASP A 11 -28.28 17.54 1.59
N ALA A 12 -27.46 16.50 1.67
CA ALA A 12 -27.05 15.88 2.93
C ALA A 12 -26.12 16.79 3.76
N LEU A 13 -25.19 17.49 3.11
CA LEU A 13 -24.32 18.50 3.74
C LEU A 13 -25.11 19.71 4.23
N ALA A 14 -26.11 20.19 3.48
CA ALA A 14 -26.98 21.28 3.89
C ALA A 14 -27.85 20.92 5.12
N LYS A 15 -28.32 19.66 5.20
CA LYS A 15 -29.06 19.15 6.38
C LYS A 15 -28.19 19.03 7.62
N LYS A 16 -26.89 18.73 7.49
CA LYS A 16 -25.93 18.69 8.62
C LYS A 16 -25.72 20.08 9.25
N GLN A 17 -25.76 21.14 8.44
CA GLN A 17 -25.70 22.53 8.93
C GLN A 17 -27.02 23.00 9.57
N ALA A 18 -28.17 22.45 9.15
CA ALA A 18 -29.46 22.74 9.76
C ALA A 18 -29.69 21.98 11.09
N ALA A 19 -29.18 20.75 11.22
CA ALA A 19 -29.36 19.91 12.41
C ALA A 19 -28.53 20.35 13.64
N GLN A 20 -27.59 21.30 13.49
CA GLN A 20 -26.92 21.96 14.62
C GLN A 20 -27.76 23.12 15.21
N ARG A 21 -28.98 23.35 14.70
CA ARG A 21 -29.95 24.30 15.24
C ARG A 21 -31.36 23.68 15.22
N GLY A 22 -31.71 22.89 16.23
CA GLY A 22 -33.10 22.48 16.41
C GLY A 22 -33.30 21.32 17.38
N ASP A 23 -33.91 21.64 18.53
CA ASP A 23 -34.44 20.72 19.53
C ASP A 23 -35.55 19.79 19.01
N GLY A 24 -35.54 18.55 19.53
CA GLY A 24 -36.72 17.84 20.05
C GLY A 24 -37.77 17.25 19.10
N VAL A 25 -37.97 15.93 19.21
CA VAL A 25 -39.19 15.24 19.69
C VAL A 25 -39.35 13.86 19.01
N ASP A 26 -39.61 12.86 19.87
CA ASP A 26 -39.91 11.44 19.61
C ASP A 26 -41.13 11.19 18.71
N ASP A 27 -41.15 10.04 18.03
CA ASP A 27 -42.29 9.11 18.14
C ASP A 27 -41.98 7.70 17.59
N GLN A 28 -42.31 6.70 18.42
CA GLN A 28 -42.32 5.26 18.15
C GLN A 28 -43.61 4.86 17.42
N GLN A 29 -43.53 3.93 16.45
CA GLN A 29 -44.64 2.99 16.22
C GLN A 29 -44.15 1.58 15.83
N ASP A 30 -44.75 0.64 16.54
CA ASP A 30 -44.65 -0.80 16.59
C ASP A 30 -45.66 -1.45 15.63
N PHE A 31 -45.35 -2.59 15.00
CA PHE A 31 -46.35 -3.56 14.56
C PHE A 31 -45.75 -4.97 14.51
N GLY A 32 -46.34 -5.85 15.31
CA GLY A 32 -45.96 -7.24 15.48
C GLY A 32 -46.59 -8.23 14.49
N ASN A 33 -45.85 -9.33 14.36
CA ASN A 33 -46.22 -10.74 14.51
C ASN A 33 -47.35 -11.37 13.65
N ALA A 34 -46.99 -12.45 12.93
CA ALA A 34 -47.79 -13.69 12.88
C ALA A 34 -46.99 -14.87 12.29
N ASP A 35 -46.89 -15.92 13.11
CA ASP A 35 -46.40 -17.27 12.83
C ASP A 35 -47.09 -17.97 11.65
N ARG A 36 -46.35 -18.86 10.96
CA ARG A 36 -46.79 -20.24 10.70
C ARG A 36 -45.64 -21.15 10.24
N CYS A 37 -45.36 -22.13 11.09
CA CYS A 37 -44.55 -23.32 10.87
C CYS A 37 -45.25 -24.29 9.91
N VAL A 38 -44.49 -25.10 9.14
CA VAL A 38 -44.60 -26.58 9.04
C VAL A 38 -43.78 -27.16 7.86
N GLN A 39 -42.87 -28.06 8.24
CA GLN A 39 -42.36 -29.29 7.59
C GLN A 39 -41.30 -29.30 6.47
N GLN A 40 -40.19 -29.98 6.83
CA GLN A 40 -39.14 -30.59 5.99
C GLN A 40 -39.65 -31.83 5.24
N PRO A 41 -38.86 -32.32 4.25
CA PRO A 41 -38.34 -33.68 4.40
C PRO A 41 -36.84 -33.87 4.05
N SER A 42 -36.22 -34.70 4.89
CA SER A 42 -35.09 -35.65 4.76
C SER A 42 -34.25 -35.81 3.46
N SER A 43 -32.92 -35.79 3.70
CA SER A 43 -31.89 -36.85 3.50
C SER A 43 -31.16 -37.12 2.16
N SER A 44 -29.91 -37.59 2.36
CA SER A 44 -28.89 -38.14 1.45
C SER A 44 -28.07 -37.08 0.67
N GLY A 45 -26.74 -37.02 0.74
CA GLY A 45 -25.71 -37.98 1.15
C GLY A 45 -24.62 -37.97 0.08
N VAL A 46 -23.71 -36.99 0.13
CA VAL A 46 -22.63 -36.83 -0.86
C VAL A 46 -21.32 -37.33 -0.25
N PRO A 47 -20.58 -38.25 -0.90
CA PRO A 47 -19.40 -38.85 -0.31
C PRO A 47 -18.20 -37.89 -0.31
N VAL A 48 -17.57 -37.80 0.85
CA VAL A 48 -16.29 -37.13 1.09
C VAL A 48 -15.19 -37.97 0.42
N LEU A 49 -14.56 -37.42 -0.63
CA LEU A 49 -13.35 -37.99 -1.21
C LEU A 49 -12.17 -37.69 -0.28
N ALA A 50 -11.70 -38.74 0.39
CA ALA A 50 -10.54 -38.70 1.26
C ALA A 50 -9.27 -38.38 0.46
N LEU A 51 -8.57 -37.33 0.90
CA LEU A 51 -7.17 -37.03 0.54
C LEU A 51 -6.26 -38.12 1.12
N ALA A 52 -5.88 -39.08 0.27
CA ALA A 52 -4.81 -40.03 0.56
C ALA A 52 -3.83 -40.04 -0.61
N HIS A 53 -2.90 -39.10 -0.64
CA HIS A 53 -1.66 -39.21 -1.43
C HIS A 53 -0.57 -38.30 -0.82
N HIS A 54 -0.18 -38.60 0.42
CA HIS A 54 1.03 -38.07 1.02
C HIS A 54 1.96 -39.24 1.31
N GLN A 55 2.85 -39.51 0.35
CA GLN A 55 4.15 -40.18 0.47
C GLN A 55 4.50 -40.73 -0.92
N GLN A 56 5.35 -40.00 -1.66
CA GLN A 56 6.38 -40.51 -2.59
C GLN A 56 6.91 -39.33 -3.41
N ILE A 57 7.72 -38.45 -2.78
CA ILE A 57 8.67 -37.59 -3.49
C ILE A 57 9.95 -37.57 -2.67
N PHE A 58 10.81 -38.56 -2.88
CA PHE A 58 12.24 -38.48 -2.60
C PHE A 58 12.96 -39.39 -3.60
N SER A 59 13.16 -38.86 -4.80
CA SER A 59 14.18 -39.35 -5.73
C SER A 59 15.15 -38.18 -5.91
N GLU A 60 16.37 -38.34 -5.41
CA GLU A 60 17.45 -37.33 -5.34
C GLU A 60 17.99 -36.83 -6.69
N GLU A 61 17.30 -37.07 -7.82
CA GLU A 61 17.86 -36.85 -9.16
C GLU A 61 17.27 -35.68 -9.97
N SER A 62 16.50 -34.77 -9.35
CA SER A 62 15.97 -33.59 -10.05
C SER A 62 16.29 -32.25 -9.40
N LEU A 63 17.44 -32.15 -8.72
CA LEU A 63 18.00 -30.83 -8.37
C LEU A 63 18.48 -30.13 -9.64
N TYR A 64 17.73 -29.09 -10.04
CA TYR A 64 18.08 -28.19 -11.12
C TYR A 64 19.46 -27.57 -10.85
N LYS A 65 20.46 -27.92 -11.66
CA LYS A 65 21.83 -27.44 -11.50
C LYS A 65 21.94 -26.06 -12.14
N CYS A 66 21.85 -24.99 -11.35
CA CYS A 66 22.10 -23.63 -11.83
C CYS A 66 23.55 -23.51 -12.32
N SER A 67 23.73 -23.28 -13.62
CA SER A 67 25.02 -22.98 -14.23
C SER A 67 25.24 -21.48 -14.30
N SER A 68 25.30 -20.80 -13.14
CA SER A 68 25.74 -19.41 -13.06
C SER A 68 27.26 -19.40 -12.86
N ALA A 69 28.00 -19.08 -13.93
CA ALA A 69 29.45 -18.99 -13.93
C ALA A 69 29.99 -17.60 -13.52
N ASP A 70 29.20 -16.79 -12.82
CA ASP A 70 29.57 -15.44 -12.39
C ASP A 70 30.34 -15.42 -11.05
N SER A 71 31.28 -16.36 -10.88
CA SER A 71 32.25 -16.27 -9.79
C SER A 71 33.46 -15.48 -10.29
N LEU A 72 33.78 -14.37 -9.63
CA LEU A 72 34.96 -13.55 -9.85
C LEU A 72 36.20 -14.43 -10.12
N ALA A 73 37.01 -14.10 -11.13
CA ALA A 73 38.19 -14.88 -11.54
C ALA A 73 39.18 -15.16 -10.38
N SER A 74 39.17 -14.32 -9.35
CA SER A 74 39.93 -14.48 -8.10
C SER A 74 39.51 -15.70 -7.25
N LEU A 75 38.26 -16.17 -7.34
CA LEU A 75 37.79 -17.39 -6.67
C LEU A 75 38.17 -18.66 -7.44
N GLN A 76 38.21 -18.60 -8.78
CA GLN A 76 38.60 -19.74 -9.62
C GLN A 76 40.09 -20.09 -9.45
N GLN A 77 40.95 -19.10 -9.17
CA GLN A 77 42.38 -19.32 -8.93
C GLN A 77 42.68 -20.11 -7.64
N GLN A 78 41.75 -20.19 -6.68
CA GLN A 78 41.96 -20.99 -5.46
C GLN A 78 41.76 -22.50 -5.68
N PHE A 79 41.12 -22.93 -6.76
CA PHE A 79 40.82 -24.35 -7.03
C PHE A 79 41.87 -25.08 -7.86
N VAL A 80 42.83 -24.37 -8.48
CA VAL A 80 43.78 -25.01 -9.43
C VAL A 80 45.04 -25.56 -8.74
N SER A 81 45.23 -25.33 -7.44
CA SER A 81 46.48 -25.68 -6.73
C SER A 81 46.33 -26.72 -5.61
N SER A 82 45.46 -27.73 -5.76
CA SER A 82 45.51 -28.89 -4.84
C SER A 82 45.11 -30.20 -5.52
N SER A 83 46.04 -31.15 -5.51
CA SER A 83 45.83 -32.54 -5.93
C SER A 83 44.79 -33.25 -5.05
N PRO A 84 44.12 -34.31 -5.54
CA PRO A 84 42.90 -34.84 -4.94
C PRO A 84 43.22 -35.80 -3.79
N SER A 85 43.45 -35.28 -2.59
CA SER A 85 43.34 -36.09 -1.38
C SER A 85 41.89 -36.03 -0.86
N LEU A 86 41.24 -37.19 -0.87
CA LEU A 86 39.90 -37.45 -0.36
C LEU A 86 39.71 -36.96 1.09
N SER A 87 39.20 -35.75 1.23
CA SER A 87 38.17 -35.36 2.21
C SER A 87 37.89 -33.90 1.90
N SER A 88 36.82 -33.62 1.15
CA SER A 88 36.26 -32.27 1.11
C SER A 88 35.66 -32.00 2.51
N SER A 89 36.53 -31.78 3.51
CA SER A 89 36.09 -31.46 4.86
C SER A 89 35.18 -30.25 4.72
N LYS A 90 33.90 -30.46 5.04
CA LYS A 90 32.85 -29.45 4.97
C LYS A 90 33.13 -28.41 6.06
N ARG A 91 34.16 -27.58 5.86
CA ARG A 91 34.79 -26.74 6.88
C ARG A 91 33.76 -25.90 7.64
N TYR A 92 32.93 -25.18 6.90
CA TYR A 92 31.88 -24.32 7.46
C TYR A 92 30.75 -25.09 8.16
N ILE A 93 30.68 -26.41 8.02
CA ILE A 93 29.74 -27.26 8.78
C ILE A 93 30.41 -27.78 10.05
N VAL A 94 31.70 -28.14 9.98
CA VAL A 94 32.44 -28.71 11.10
C VAL A 94 32.90 -27.65 12.11
N GLU A 95 33.20 -26.43 11.63
CA GLU A 95 33.68 -25.31 12.45
C GLU A 95 32.55 -24.38 12.94
N ASP A 96 31.30 -24.73 12.67
CA ASP A 96 30.16 -23.95 13.13
C ASP A 96 29.89 -24.19 14.61
N ASN A 97 30.23 -23.19 15.41
CA ASN A 97 30.02 -23.17 16.86
C ASN A 97 28.89 -22.19 17.25
N SER A 98 28.05 -21.80 16.29
CA SER A 98 26.91 -20.93 16.57
C SER A 98 25.96 -21.65 17.52
N ASP A 99 25.48 -20.93 18.55
CA ASP A 99 24.49 -21.50 19.45
C ASP A 99 23.13 -21.51 18.75
N TYR A 100 22.80 -22.68 18.19
CA TYR A 100 21.54 -22.90 17.49
C TYR A 100 20.34 -23.08 18.42
N GLY A 101 20.51 -22.95 19.74
CA GLY A 101 19.44 -22.90 20.73
C GLY A 101 18.29 -23.87 20.47
N SER A 102 18.36 -25.09 21.00
CA SER A 102 17.19 -25.99 20.96
C SER A 102 16.01 -25.28 21.62
N CYS A 103 14.89 -25.19 20.89
CA CYS A 103 13.68 -24.49 21.29
C CYS A 103 12.97 -25.17 22.49
N THR A 104 13.62 -25.22 23.65
CA THR A 104 12.91 -25.10 24.90
C THR A 104 12.55 -23.63 25.02
N SER A 105 11.24 -23.35 24.92
CA SER A 105 10.62 -22.03 25.08
C SER A 105 11.45 -21.15 26.01
N PRO A 106 11.78 -19.90 25.62
CA PRO A 106 12.60 -19.05 26.45
C PRO A 106 11.95 -19.01 27.83
N ALA A 107 12.69 -19.50 28.83
CA ALA A 107 12.20 -19.58 30.18
C ALA A 107 11.70 -18.19 30.54
N GLN A 108 10.39 -18.08 30.81
CA GLN A 108 9.83 -16.93 31.49
C GLN A 108 10.53 -16.86 32.84
N SER A 109 11.65 -16.16 32.90
CA SER A 109 12.26 -15.75 34.15
C SER A 109 11.23 -14.85 34.82
N ARG A 110 10.48 -15.44 35.74
CA ARG A 110 9.72 -14.73 36.76
C ARG A 110 10.71 -13.94 37.62
N ALA A 111 11.11 -12.78 37.13
CA ALA A 111 11.74 -11.74 37.89
C ALA A 111 10.85 -10.52 37.79
N ASN A 112 10.25 -10.14 38.91
CA ASN A 112 9.59 -8.84 39.08
C ASN A 112 10.61 -7.75 38.72
N GLY A 113 10.42 -7.13 37.56
CA GLY A 113 11.22 -6.03 37.05
C GLY A 113 10.54 -5.51 35.80
N SER A 114 10.19 -4.23 35.82
CA SER A 114 9.64 -3.49 34.68
C SER A 114 10.26 -3.92 33.35
N VAL A 115 9.43 -4.43 32.44
CA VAL A 115 9.80 -4.60 31.03
C VAL A 115 10.01 -3.20 30.45
N SER A 116 11.22 -2.69 30.60
CA SER A 116 11.70 -1.51 29.93
C SER A 116 12.33 -1.94 28.62
N GLY A 117 11.77 -1.42 27.52
CA GLY A 117 12.55 -1.08 26.33
C GLY A 117 13.02 -2.23 25.44
N VAL A 118 12.10 -2.88 24.74
CA VAL A 118 12.29 -3.04 23.29
C VAL A 118 11.09 -2.34 22.66
N PRO A 119 11.26 -1.23 21.92
CA PRO A 119 10.15 -0.68 21.17
C PRO A 119 9.63 -1.80 20.28
N ARG A 120 8.33 -2.10 20.35
CA ARG A 120 7.67 -2.95 19.35
C ARG A 120 8.08 -2.37 18.00
N SER A 121 8.95 -3.08 17.27
CA SER A 121 9.26 -2.74 15.89
C SER A 121 7.92 -2.68 15.18
N ILE A 122 7.59 -1.52 14.63
CA ILE A 122 6.39 -1.36 13.83
C ILE A 122 6.50 -2.38 12.72
N SER A 123 5.55 -3.32 12.66
CA SER A 123 5.57 -4.41 11.68
C SER A 123 5.30 -3.79 10.31
N ALA A 124 6.37 -3.32 9.66
CA ALA A 124 6.36 -2.75 8.33
C ALA A 124 6.46 -3.86 7.28
N THR A 125 5.80 -3.69 6.14
CA THR A 125 5.80 -4.66 5.05
C THR A 125 6.02 -4.03 3.70
N VAL A 126 6.37 -4.88 2.74
CA VAL A 126 6.38 -4.57 1.32
C VAL A 126 5.35 -5.42 0.59
N THR A 127 4.99 -5.04 -0.64
CA THR A 127 4.15 -5.85 -1.53
C THR A 127 4.95 -6.30 -2.76
N ASN A 128 4.32 -7.04 -3.67
CA ASN A 128 4.98 -7.52 -4.89
C ASN A 128 5.54 -6.40 -5.76
N PHE A 129 4.80 -5.28 -5.83
CA PHE A 129 5.11 -4.12 -6.66
C PHE A 129 5.54 -2.90 -5.83
N LEU A 130 5.02 -2.72 -4.61
CA LEU A 130 5.51 -1.69 -3.70
C LEU A 130 6.66 -2.28 -2.89
N LYS A 131 7.86 -2.22 -3.46
CA LYS A 131 9.11 -2.63 -2.82
C LYS A 131 10.24 -1.69 -3.21
N PRO A 132 11.31 -1.58 -2.40
CA PRO A 132 12.49 -0.81 -2.74
C PRO A 132 13.01 -1.15 -4.14
N ARG A 133 13.46 -0.13 -4.87
CA ARG A 133 14.03 -0.21 -6.22
C ARG A 133 13.03 -0.56 -7.34
N MET A 134 11.74 -0.71 -7.06
CA MET A 134 10.76 -0.85 -8.11
C MET A 134 10.65 0.44 -8.93
N GLU A 135 10.60 0.30 -10.25
CA GLU A 135 10.42 1.41 -11.18
C GLU A 135 9.03 1.34 -11.82
N PHE A 136 8.41 2.49 -12.00
CA PHE A 136 7.16 2.65 -12.74
C PHE A 136 7.36 3.70 -13.83
N THR A 137 6.76 3.48 -14.99
CA THR A 137 6.85 4.40 -16.12
C THR A 137 5.47 4.66 -16.68
N GLY A 138 5.24 5.88 -17.16
CA GLY A 138 3.99 6.21 -17.81
C GLY A 138 3.90 7.70 -18.10
N TYR A 139 2.74 8.29 -17.81
CA TYR A 139 2.46 9.65 -18.24
C TYR A 139 1.65 10.44 -17.22
N GLN A 140 1.91 11.75 -17.21
CA GLN A 140 1.03 12.75 -16.61
C GLN A 140 0.31 13.52 -17.72
N ILE A 141 -1.00 13.70 -17.58
CA ILE A 141 -1.88 14.27 -18.59
C ILE A 141 -2.60 15.48 -17.98
N SER A 142 -2.39 16.66 -18.56
CA SER A 142 -3.01 17.93 -18.15
C SER A 142 -3.71 18.52 -19.37
N GLY A 143 -5.05 18.44 -19.41
CA GLY A 143 -5.84 18.79 -20.58
C GLY A 143 -5.40 18.01 -21.82
N TYR A 144 -4.80 18.72 -22.79
CA TYR A 144 -4.28 18.14 -24.04
C TYR A 144 -2.79 17.82 -24.02
N LYS A 145 -2.07 18.18 -22.94
CA LYS A 145 -0.63 17.96 -22.81
C LYS A 145 -0.38 16.63 -22.11
N LYS A 146 0.63 15.92 -22.59
CA LYS A 146 1.04 14.60 -22.08
C LYS A 146 2.54 14.59 -21.86
N TYR A 147 2.96 14.35 -20.63
CA TYR A 147 4.35 14.34 -20.20
C TYR A 147 4.75 12.94 -19.80
N GLN A 148 5.96 12.53 -20.17
CA GLN A 148 6.48 11.23 -19.75
C GLN A 148 6.93 11.32 -18.30
N VAL A 149 6.55 10.32 -17.50
CA VAL A 149 6.89 10.22 -16.07
C VAL A 149 7.58 8.90 -15.79
N VAL A 150 8.62 8.94 -14.97
CA VAL A 150 9.32 7.78 -14.41
C VAL A 150 9.36 7.94 -12.90
N VAL A 151 8.97 6.90 -12.17
CA VAL A 151 8.98 6.86 -10.71
C VAL A 151 9.87 5.72 -10.26
N THR A 152 10.77 5.99 -9.31
CA THR A 152 11.62 4.96 -8.69
C THR A 152 11.43 4.96 -7.18
N LEU A 153 10.97 3.84 -6.62
CA LEU A 153 10.80 3.68 -5.18
C LEU A 153 12.15 3.47 -4.49
N LYS A 154 12.35 4.12 -3.34
CA LYS A 154 13.58 4.04 -2.54
C LYS A 154 13.35 3.23 -1.27
N THR A 155 12.48 3.69 -0.38
CA THR A 155 12.06 2.94 0.82
C THR A 155 10.58 2.61 0.73
N VAL A 156 10.20 1.46 1.28
CA VAL A 156 8.80 1.03 1.39
C VAL A 156 8.61 0.31 2.72
N GLU A 157 7.80 0.90 3.58
CA GLU A 157 7.50 0.47 4.94
C GLU A 157 5.99 0.68 5.20
N LEU A 158 5.16 -0.28 4.77
CA LEU A 158 3.71 -0.22 4.93
C LEU A 158 3.31 -0.75 6.33
N PRO A 159 2.58 0.01 7.17
CA PRO A 159 2.22 -0.43 8.52
C PRO A 159 1.13 -1.53 8.49
N LYS A 160 1.38 -2.69 9.11
CA LYS A 160 0.37 -3.78 9.17
C LYS A 160 -0.75 -3.55 10.18
N ASP A 161 -0.44 -3.03 11.37
CA ASP A 161 -1.42 -2.95 12.47
C ASP A 161 -2.28 -1.66 12.42
N GLY A 162 -2.15 -0.87 11.36
CA GLY A 162 -2.85 0.41 11.17
C GLY A 162 -2.47 1.48 12.20
N ILE A 163 -1.37 1.28 12.93
CA ILE A 163 -0.70 2.36 13.68
C ILE A 163 0.36 2.91 12.74
N SER A 164 0.05 4.03 12.12
CA SER A 164 0.98 4.72 11.24
C SER A 164 1.94 5.53 12.09
N SER A 165 3.24 5.35 11.83
CA SER A 165 4.25 6.27 12.33
C SER A 165 4.13 7.61 11.61
N LEU A 166 4.75 8.65 12.16
CA LEU A 166 4.95 9.91 11.42
C LEU A 166 6.00 9.78 10.30
N SER A 167 6.67 8.63 10.19
CA SER A 167 7.58 8.33 9.10
C SER A 167 6.82 7.97 7.82
N PRO A 168 7.29 8.43 6.65
CA PRO A 168 6.65 8.13 5.38
C PRO A 168 6.64 6.63 5.11
N HIS A 169 5.51 6.11 4.65
CA HIS A 169 5.35 4.69 4.31
C HIS A 169 6.06 4.34 3.01
N LEU A 170 6.19 5.30 2.09
CA LEU A 170 6.91 5.14 0.85
C LEU A 170 7.71 6.41 0.55
N THR A 171 8.89 6.23 -0.03
CA THR A 171 9.70 7.33 -0.56
C THR A 171 10.18 6.99 -1.95
N GLY A 172 10.43 8.01 -2.77
CA GLY A 172 10.89 7.79 -4.13
C GLY A 172 11.30 9.05 -4.86
N PHE A 173 11.72 8.86 -6.09
CA PHE A 173 11.91 9.95 -7.05
C PHE A 173 10.83 9.90 -8.11
N LEU A 174 10.30 11.07 -8.46
CA LEU A 174 9.41 11.29 -9.58
C LEU A 174 10.15 12.16 -10.59
N THR A 175 10.32 11.65 -11.81
CA THR A 175 10.99 12.33 -12.89
C THR A 175 9.99 12.59 -14.01
N ILE A 176 9.75 13.86 -14.34
CA ILE A 176 8.86 14.30 -15.41
C ILE A 176 9.66 14.95 -16.54
N ARG A 177 9.30 14.63 -17.78
CA ARG A 177 9.99 15.12 -18.98
C ARG A 177 9.13 16.02 -19.83
N GLY A 178 9.74 17.10 -20.31
CA GLY A 178 9.13 18.06 -21.24
C GLY A 178 8.10 18.98 -20.60
N LEU A 179 8.12 19.15 -19.27
CA LEU A 179 7.20 20.04 -18.57
C LEU A 179 7.48 21.52 -18.89
N THR A 180 8.78 21.90 -18.96
CA THR A 180 9.22 23.24 -19.32
C THR A 180 10.32 23.17 -20.39
N ASN A 181 10.49 24.25 -21.15
CA ASN A 181 11.56 24.31 -22.16
C ASN A 181 12.95 24.51 -21.54
N GLN A 182 13.01 25.13 -20.36
CA GLN A 182 14.27 25.43 -19.67
C GLN A 182 14.82 24.19 -18.95
N HIS A 183 13.92 23.38 -18.38
CA HIS A 183 14.26 22.15 -17.66
C HIS A 183 13.59 20.97 -18.37
N PRO A 184 14.27 20.35 -19.36
CA PRO A 184 13.70 19.27 -20.16
C PRO A 184 13.37 18.03 -19.34
N GLU A 185 14.05 17.85 -18.20
CA GLU A 185 13.78 16.81 -17.21
C GLU A 185 13.81 17.45 -15.82
N ILE A 186 12.76 17.23 -15.04
CA ILE A 186 12.63 17.68 -13.65
C ILE A 186 12.47 16.43 -12.80
N SER A 187 13.32 16.29 -11.78
CA SER A 187 13.24 15.19 -10.82
C SER A 187 13.02 15.74 -9.42
N THR A 188 12.08 15.15 -8.70
CA THR A 188 11.73 15.52 -7.33
C THR A 188 11.79 14.31 -6.43
N TYR A 189 12.13 14.54 -5.16
CA TYR A 189 11.92 13.58 -4.10
C TYR A 189 10.50 13.69 -3.57
N PHE A 190 9.82 12.56 -3.43
CA PHE A 190 8.48 12.51 -2.83
C PHE A 190 8.42 11.54 -1.67
N GLU A 191 7.50 11.85 -0.78
CA GLU A 191 7.11 11.02 0.35
C GLU A 191 5.64 10.65 0.23
N SER A 192 5.28 9.48 0.73
CA SER A 192 3.95 8.95 0.61
C SER A 192 3.46 8.30 1.89
N PHE A 193 2.18 8.54 2.15
CA PHE A 193 1.42 7.89 3.21
C PHE A 193 0.27 7.09 2.59
N ALA A 194 0.09 5.88 3.10
CA ALA A 194 -1.02 5.00 2.71
C ALA A 194 -2.24 5.29 3.57
N VAL A 195 -3.43 5.14 2.99
CA VAL A 195 -4.70 5.21 3.70
C VAL A 195 -4.90 3.88 4.45
N THR A 196 -4.79 3.93 5.78
CA THR A 196 -4.84 2.75 6.68
C THR A 196 -6.23 2.52 7.30
N HIS A 197 -7.19 3.43 7.06
CA HIS A 197 -8.55 3.40 7.62
C HIS A 197 -8.64 3.50 9.16
N LYS A 198 -7.56 3.89 9.85
CA LYS A 198 -7.56 4.13 11.30
C LYS A 198 -7.18 5.57 11.64
N ASP A 199 -5.90 5.87 11.54
CA ASP A 199 -5.31 7.19 11.79
C ASP A 199 -5.13 8.00 10.50
N LEU A 200 -4.95 7.31 9.38
CA LEU A 200 -4.85 7.90 8.04
C LEU A 200 -6.05 7.44 7.21
N GLY A 201 -7.17 8.16 7.32
CA GLY A 201 -8.39 7.89 6.57
C GLY A 201 -8.40 8.52 5.18
N PHE A 202 -9.54 8.39 4.48
CA PHE A 202 -9.70 9.01 3.15
C PHE A 202 -9.88 10.52 3.21
N LEU A 203 -10.54 11.02 4.25
CA LEU A 203 -10.79 12.45 4.45
C LEU A 203 -9.65 13.10 5.22
N SER A 204 -9.23 14.28 4.79
CA SER A 204 -8.15 15.04 5.42
C SER A 204 -8.48 15.37 6.88
N SER A 205 -9.76 15.55 7.24
CA SER A 205 -10.17 15.77 8.64
C SER A 205 -9.80 14.63 9.59
N THR A 206 -9.57 13.42 9.09
CA THR A 206 -9.11 12.28 9.91
C THR A 206 -7.61 12.35 10.25
N TRP A 207 -6.82 13.10 9.48
CA TRP A 207 -5.38 13.20 9.64
C TRP A 207 -5.00 14.18 10.75
N SER A 208 -3.89 13.91 11.42
CA SER A 208 -3.34 14.84 12.42
C SER A 208 -2.94 16.16 11.78
N LYS A 209 -3.29 17.28 12.41
CA LYS A 209 -2.95 18.65 11.95
C LYS A 209 -1.52 19.07 12.27
N ASP A 210 -0.60 18.11 12.31
CA ASP A 210 0.83 18.40 12.44
C ASP A 210 1.34 19.07 11.16
N ARG A 211 2.39 19.89 11.28
CA ARG A 211 3.01 20.60 10.16
C ARG A 211 3.44 19.65 9.04
N ALA A 212 3.92 18.46 9.40
CA ALA A 212 4.35 17.45 8.43
C ALA A 212 3.18 16.95 7.56
N MET A 213 2.02 16.69 8.17
CA MET A 213 0.84 16.10 7.52
C MET A 213 -0.01 17.13 6.77
N THR A 214 0.02 18.40 7.20
CA THR A 214 -0.77 19.48 6.56
C THR A 214 -0.51 19.59 5.05
N SER A 215 0.71 19.30 4.59
CA SER A 215 1.06 19.32 3.17
C SER A 215 0.36 18.24 2.30
N TYR A 216 -0.26 17.24 2.94
CA TYR A 216 -1.01 16.17 2.27
C TYR A 216 -2.52 16.39 2.35
N MET A 217 -2.98 17.49 2.95
CA MET A 217 -4.39 17.72 3.28
C MET A 217 -5.04 18.71 2.30
N ALA A 218 -6.31 18.46 2.02
CA ALA A 218 -7.24 19.39 1.39
C ALA A 218 -8.46 19.55 2.31
N ASP A 219 -9.55 20.15 1.80
CA ASP A 219 -10.85 20.05 2.43
C ASP A 219 -11.55 18.73 2.09
N ASP A 220 -12.37 18.23 3.02
CA ASP A 220 -13.05 16.94 2.88
C ASP A 220 -13.94 16.84 1.62
N GLN A 221 -14.46 17.98 1.15
CA GLN A 221 -15.23 18.05 -0.09
C GLN A 221 -14.33 17.78 -1.30
N THR A 222 -13.18 18.45 -1.38
CA THR A 222 -12.17 18.19 -2.42
C THR A 222 -11.65 16.76 -2.36
N ASP A 223 -11.37 16.23 -1.16
CA ASP A 223 -10.96 14.83 -1.00
C ASP A 223 -11.97 13.89 -1.66
N LEU A 224 -13.26 14.05 -1.30
CA LEU A 224 -14.32 13.20 -1.83
C LEU A 224 -14.45 13.34 -3.36
N GLU A 225 -14.36 14.57 -3.89
CA GLU A 225 -14.38 14.81 -5.34
C GLU A 225 -13.25 14.07 -6.06
N HIS A 226 -12.03 14.09 -5.52
CA HIS A 226 -10.90 13.38 -6.12
C HIS A 226 -11.04 11.86 -5.99
N TRP A 227 -11.38 11.36 -4.81
CA TRP A 227 -11.56 9.93 -4.59
C TRP A 227 -12.67 9.33 -5.46
N LEU A 228 -13.77 10.07 -5.68
CA LEU A 228 -14.86 9.68 -6.57
C LEU A 228 -14.48 9.64 -8.06
N ASN A 229 -13.28 10.06 -8.47
CA ASN A 229 -12.82 9.83 -9.83
C ASN A 229 -12.23 8.42 -10.02
N PHE A 230 -11.88 7.71 -8.95
CA PHE A 230 -11.37 6.34 -9.05
C PHE A 230 -12.50 5.31 -9.10
N PRO A 231 -12.55 4.44 -10.13
CA PRO A 231 -13.52 3.35 -10.17
C PRO A 231 -13.38 2.37 -9.00
N SER A 232 -12.15 2.13 -8.53
CA SER A 232 -11.86 1.29 -7.36
C SER A 232 -12.48 1.85 -6.07
N PHE A 233 -12.45 3.16 -5.88
CA PHE A 233 -13.11 3.83 -4.75
C PHE A 233 -14.63 3.68 -4.85
N LYS A 234 -15.22 3.89 -6.04
CA LYS A 234 -16.65 3.63 -6.24
C LYS A 234 -17.01 2.19 -5.95
N GLN A 235 -16.20 1.22 -6.36
CA GLN A 235 -16.47 -0.19 -6.07
C GLN A 235 -16.45 -0.49 -4.56
N LEU A 236 -15.56 0.17 -3.82
CA LEU A 236 -15.43 0.01 -2.37
C LEU A 236 -16.68 0.50 -1.60
N PHE A 237 -17.32 1.60 -2.05
CA PHE A 237 -18.44 2.23 -1.33
C PHE A 237 -19.81 2.11 -2.00
N LEU A 238 -19.87 1.81 -3.30
CA LEU A 238 -21.08 1.77 -4.13
C LEU A 238 -21.27 0.42 -4.86
N GLY A 239 -20.38 -0.55 -4.63
CA GLY A 239 -20.50 -1.89 -5.19
C GLY A 239 -21.71 -2.64 -4.63
N PRO A 240 -22.35 -3.51 -5.42
CA PRO A 240 -23.34 -4.44 -4.89
C PRO A 240 -22.65 -5.34 -3.87
N GLY A 241 -23.02 -5.22 -2.59
CA GLY A 241 -22.40 -5.98 -1.50
C GLY A 241 -22.43 -7.47 -1.82
N CYS A 242 -21.26 -8.09 -1.95
CA CYS A 242 -21.17 -9.54 -1.94
C CYS A 242 -21.33 -10.01 -0.50
N ASP A 243 -22.51 -10.58 -0.23
CA ASP A 243 -22.84 -11.57 0.78
C ASP A 243 -22.45 -11.29 2.25
N SER A 244 -23.52 -11.10 3.04
CA SER A 244 -23.73 -11.76 4.34
C SER A 244 -22.52 -11.81 5.30
N GLU A 245 -22.25 -10.71 6.01
CA GLU A 245 -21.88 -10.64 7.45
C GLU A 245 -21.18 -9.31 7.78
N ASN A 246 -20.49 -8.69 6.82
CA ASN A 246 -19.91 -7.35 6.94
C ASN A 246 -20.65 -6.36 6.06
N ARG A 247 -21.31 -5.37 6.68
CA ARG A 247 -21.96 -4.26 5.99
C ARG A 247 -20.92 -3.49 5.17
N THR A 248 -21.13 -3.35 3.87
CA THR A 248 -20.32 -2.45 3.03
C THR A 248 -20.49 -1.02 3.55
N PRO A 249 -19.40 -0.32 3.90
CA PRO A 249 -19.50 1.06 4.37
C PRO A 249 -19.99 1.96 3.24
N THR A 250 -20.90 2.86 3.57
CA THR A 250 -21.44 3.83 2.62
C THR A 250 -20.65 5.13 2.67
N ILE A 251 -20.80 5.99 1.65
CA ILE A 251 -20.22 7.34 1.67
C ILE A 251 -20.69 8.14 2.90
N ASN A 252 -21.92 7.91 3.36
CA ASN A 252 -22.41 8.56 4.58
C ASN A 252 -21.67 8.08 5.83
N ASP A 253 -21.29 6.80 5.88
CA ASP A 253 -20.50 6.26 6.99
C ASP A 253 -19.10 6.91 7.01
N LEU A 254 -18.50 7.10 5.83
CA LEU A 254 -17.24 7.85 5.67
C LEU A 254 -17.34 9.31 6.18
N LEU A 255 -18.40 10.03 5.79
CA LEU A 255 -18.62 11.42 6.20
C LEU A 255 -18.94 11.59 7.69
N ASN A 256 -19.35 10.50 8.34
CA ASN A 256 -19.65 10.45 9.77
C ASN A 256 -18.50 9.86 10.59
N GLY A 257 -17.39 9.43 9.97
CA GLY A 257 -16.29 8.77 10.65
C GLY A 257 -16.71 7.45 11.30
N GLN A 258 -17.65 6.74 10.67
CA GLN A 258 -18.16 5.44 11.10
C GLN A 258 -17.75 4.35 10.10
N GLU A 259 -16.80 4.63 9.21
CA GLU A 259 -16.25 3.59 8.36
C GLU A 259 -15.57 2.49 9.19
N SER A 260 -15.87 1.24 8.87
CA SER A 260 -15.16 0.09 9.39
C SER A 260 -14.65 -0.70 8.20
N PHE A 261 -13.34 -0.67 7.99
CA PHE A 261 -12.65 -1.43 6.97
C PHE A 261 -11.81 -2.52 7.62
N GLY A 262 -11.66 -3.64 6.91
CA GLY A 262 -10.63 -4.64 7.22
C GLY A 262 -9.22 -4.10 6.96
N ASP A 263 -8.22 -4.98 7.03
CA ASP A 263 -6.84 -4.59 6.72
C ASP A 263 -6.73 -4.08 5.28
N TYR A 264 -6.21 -2.86 5.10
CA TYR A 264 -6.05 -2.24 3.80
C TYR A 264 -5.06 -3.01 2.90
N LEU A 265 -4.13 -3.77 3.49
CA LEU A 265 -3.16 -4.58 2.75
C LEU A 265 -3.79 -5.85 2.14
N GLU A 266 -4.90 -6.34 2.70
CA GLU A 266 -5.63 -7.49 2.17
C GLU A 266 -6.52 -7.10 0.98
N ASN A 267 -6.77 -5.80 0.78
CA ASN A 267 -7.55 -5.30 -0.35
C ASN A 267 -6.73 -5.23 -1.63
N ARG A 268 -7.35 -5.50 -2.79
CA ARG A 268 -6.67 -5.38 -4.09
C ARG A 268 -6.08 -4.00 -4.35
N TYR A 269 -6.73 -2.94 -3.88
CA TYR A 269 -6.34 -1.57 -4.14
C TYR A 269 -5.80 -0.91 -2.88
N ILE A 270 -4.59 -0.33 -2.97
CA ILE A 270 -4.00 0.48 -1.91
C ILE A 270 -4.12 1.95 -2.31
N PHE A 271 -4.78 2.74 -1.46
CA PHE A 271 -4.93 4.18 -1.65
C PHE A 271 -3.79 4.90 -0.91
N MET A 272 -3.22 5.93 -1.52
CA MET A 272 -2.09 6.68 -0.98
C MET A 272 -2.20 8.16 -1.32
N ARG A 273 -1.47 9.00 -0.59
CA ARG A 273 -1.20 10.39 -0.96
C ARG A 273 0.31 10.57 -1.15
N TRP A 274 0.72 11.18 -2.26
CA TRP A 274 2.13 11.46 -2.56
C TRP A 274 2.39 12.95 -2.53
N LYS A 275 3.42 13.39 -1.81
CA LYS A 275 3.84 14.80 -1.76
C LYS A 275 5.29 14.92 -2.16
N GLU A 276 5.53 15.67 -3.24
CA GLU A 276 6.85 16.11 -3.64
C GLU A 276 7.39 17.13 -2.61
N LYS A 277 8.66 16.99 -2.23
CA LYS A 277 9.30 17.82 -1.20
C LYS A 277 10.30 18.80 -1.77
N PHE A 278 11.22 18.32 -2.60
CA PHE A 278 12.31 19.12 -3.17
C PHE A 278 12.84 18.53 -4.47
N LEU A 279 13.56 19.35 -5.24
CA LEU A 279 14.20 18.99 -6.49
C LEU A 279 15.47 18.16 -6.25
N VAL A 280 15.79 17.28 -7.19
CA VAL A 280 17.00 16.45 -7.19
C VAL A 280 17.72 16.70 -8.52
N PRO A 281 19.05 16.98 -8.52
CA PRO A 281 19.99 16.82 -7.39
C PRO A 281 20.06 17.98 -6.41
N ASP A 282 19.49 19.15 -6.74
CA ASP A 282 19.66 20.36 -5.94
C ASP A 282 18.40 20.66 -5.11
N ALA A 283 18.44 20.26 -3.83
CA ALA A 283 17.33 20.42 -2.90
C ALA A 283 17.15 21.87 -2.41
N LEU A 284 18.10 22.77 -2.70
CA LEU A 284 18.05 24.19 -2.27
C LEU A 284 17.33 25.09 -3.27
N ILE A 285 17.01 24.57 -4.46
CA ILE A 285 16.25 25.32 -5.46
C ILE A 285 14.77 25.29 -5.08
N ASP A 286 14.27 26.44 -4.64
CA ASP A 286 12.86 26.64 -4.32
C ASP A 286 12.07 26.95 -5.61
N GLY A 287 11.76 25.90 -6.37
CA GLY A 287 10.82 25.97 -7.49
C GLY A 287 11.46 25.93 -8.88
N VAL A 288 10.59 25.81 -9.89
CA VAL A 288 10.97 25.73 -11.30
C VAL A 288 10.20 26.79 -12.07
N GLU A 289 10.86 27.55 -12.93
CA GLU A 289 10.15 28.54 -13.75
C GLU A 289 9.12 27.84 -14.67
N GLY A 290 7.85 28.17 -14.50
CA GLY A 290 6.74 27.60 -15.26
C GLY A 290 6.22 26.24 -14.76
N ALA A 291 6.67 25.77 -13.59
CA ALA A 291 6.15 24.56 -12.95
C ALA A 291 6.16 24.68 -11.42
N SER A 292 5.22 24.02 -10.74
CA SER A 292 5.17 23.92 -9.28
C SER A 292 4.91 22.48 -8.86
N TYR A 293 5.49 22.11 -7.72
CA TYR A 293 5.30 20.82 -7.03
C TYR A 293 4.70 21.03 -5.63
N ASP A 294 4.05 22.17 -5.38
CA ASP A 294 3.48 22.54 -4.09
C ASP A 294 2.26 21.68 -3.71
N GLY A 295 1.58 21.13 -4.70
CA GLY A 295 0.46 20.22 -4.53
C GLY A 295 0.87 18.81 -4.13
N PHE A 296 -0.10 17.90 -4.16
CA PHE A 296 0.08 16.47 -3.88
C PHE A 296 -0.78 15.62 -4.82
N TYR A 297 -0.52 14.32 -4.85
CA TYR A 297 -1.27 13.36 -5.66
C TYR A 297 -2.15 12.47 -4.80
N TYR A 298 -3.40 12.31 -5.20
CA TYR A 298 -4.23 11.18 -4.80
C TYR A 298 -3.83 9.98 -5.65
N ILE A 299 -3.50 8.86 -5.03
CA ILE A 299 -2.95 7.68 -5.71
C ILE A 299 -3.76 6.43 -5.37
N VAL A 300 -3.96 5.59 -6.37
CA VAL A 300 -4.44 4.21 -6.24
C VAL A 300 -3.43 3.27 -6.88
N HIS A 301 -3.00 2.27 -6.12
CA HIS A 301 -2.15 1.19 -6.60
C HIS A 301 -2.96 -0.12 -6.67
N ASP A 302 -2.92 -0.80 -7.81
CA ASP A 302 -3.48 -2.15 -7.97
C ASP A 302 -2.40 -3.20 -7.66
N GLN A 303 -2.57 -3.91 -6.55
CA GLN A 303 -1.61 -4.91 -6.08
C GLN A 303 -1.44 -6.10 -7.04
N VAL A 304 -2.44 -6.35 -7.91
CA VAL A 304 -2.42 -7.49 -8.84
C VAL A 304 -1.67 -7.14 -10.13
N THR A 305 -1.97 -5.98 -10.71
CA THR A 305 -1.39 -5.58 -12.01
C THR A 305 -0.12 -4.75 -11.86
N GLY A 306 0.10 -4.16 -10.68
CA GLY A 306 1.17 -3.20 -10.46
C GLY A 306 0.89 -1.81 -11.03
N ALA A 307 -0.31 -1.56 -11.57
CA ALA A 307 -0.66 -0.25 -12.11
C ALA A 307 -0.80 0.79 -10.99
N ILE A 308 -0.40 2.02 -11.28
CA ILE A 308 -0.61 3.19 -10.42
C ILE A 308 -1.43 4.21 -11.21
N GLN A 309 -2.53 4.64 -10.62
CA GLN A 309 -3.37 5.71 -11.13
C GLN A 309 -3.40 6.85 -10.12
N GLY A 310 -3.46 8.08 -10.60
CA GLY A 310 -3.48 9.23 -9.71
C GLY A 310 -4.07 10.49 -10.30
N PHE A 311 -4.35 11.43 -9.41
CA PHE A 311 -4.73 12.80 -9.76
C PHE A 311 -3.91 13.78 -8.94
N TYR A 312 -3.25 14.71 -9.62
CA TYR A 312 -2.59 15.84 -8.96
C TYR A 312 -3.62 16.86 -8.49
N TYR A 313 -3.39 17.42 -7.32
CA TYR A 313 -4.19 18.48 -6.73
C TYR A 313 -3.31 19.60 -6.17
N HIS A 314 -3.68 20.83 -6.53
CA HIS A 314 -3.23 22.08 -5.95
C HIS A 314 -4.35 23.11 -6.14
N GLU A 315 -4.52 24.05 -5.21
CA GLU A 315 -5.64 25.00 -5.21
C GLU A 315 -5.69 25.86 -6.49
N ASP A 316 -4.53 26.29 -6.97
CA ASP A 316 -4.40 27.14 -8.17
C ASP A 316 -4.14 26.37 -9.48
N ALA A 317 -4.09 25.03 -9.45
CA ALA A 317 -3.77 24.23 -10.62
C ALA A 317 -5.02 23.78 -11.40
N GLU A 318 -4.81 23.41 -12.67
CA GLU A 318 -5.83 22.69 -13.44
C GLU A 318 -6.24 21.42 -12.68
N LYS A 319 -7.55 21.25 -12.47
CA LYS A 319 -8.09 20.09 -11.75
C LYS A 319 -7.91 18.79 -12.55
N PHE A 320 -7.76 17.68 -11.83
CA PHE A 320 -7.78 16.32 -12.38
C PHE A 320 -6.68 16.05 -13.41
N GLN A 321 -5.48 16.62 -13.23
CA GLN A 321 -4.32 16.19 -14.01
C GLN A 321 -4.01 14.74 -13.65
N GLN A 322 -4.14 13.86 -14.64
CA GLN A 322 -4.12 12.43 -14.43
C GLN A 322 -2.68 11.90 -14.48
N LEU A 323 -2.34 11.02 -13.56
CA LEU A 323 -1.10 10.26 -13.54
C LEU A 323 -1.42 8.79 -13.80
N GLU A 324 -0.78 8.20 -14.82
CA GLU A 324 -0.91 6.79 -15.15
C GLU A 324 0.48 6.17 -15.25
N LEU A 325 0.77 5.16 -14.42
CA LEU A 325 2.05 4.47 -14.43
C LEU A 325 1.86 2.96 -14.44
N VAL A 326 2.77 2.28 -15.12
CA VAL A 326 2.87 0.82 -15.15
C VAL A 326 4.23 0.37 -14.62
N ALA A 327 4.24 -0.77 -13.92
CA ALA A 327 5.46 -1.37 -13.43
C ALA A 327 6.45 -1.67 -14.56
N SER A 328 7.68 -1.16 -14.45
CA SER A 328 8.77 -1.38 -15.39
C SER A 328 9.65 -2.52 -14.89
N PHE A 329 9.74 -3.59 -15.68
CA PHE A 329 10.60 -4.74 -15.38
C PHE A 329 12.00 -4.63 -15.99
N LYS A 330 12.30 -3.53 -16.69
CA LYS A 330 13.60 -3.34 -17.34
C LYS A 330 14.76 -3.40 -16.34
N SER A 331 14.52 -2.98 -15.10
CA SER A 331 15.49 -3.04 -13.99
C SER A 331 15.50 -4.40 -13.25
N LEU A 332 14.45 -5.22 -13.39
CA LEU A 332 14.35 -6.53 -12.73
C LEU A 332 15.10 -7.65 -13.46
N ASN A 333 15.39 -7.48 -14.75
CA ASN A 333 16.12 -8.48 -15.53
C ASN A 333 17.61 -8.63 -15.15
N ASP A 334 18.16 -7.71 -14.34
CA ASP A 334 19.59 -7.68 -13.97
C ASP A 334 19.89 -7.97 -12.48
N CYS A 335 18.90 -8.34 -11.64
CA CYS A 335 19.12 -8.30 -10.18
C CYS A 335 18.74 -9.57 -9.41
N SER A 336 19.76 -10.20 -8.82
CA SER A 336 19.69 -10.88 -7.52
C SER A 336 19.11 -9.96 -6.45
N ASN A 337 18.36 -10.51 -5.48
CA ASN A 337 17.84 -9.73 -4.35
C ASN A 337 19.01 -9.17 -3.51
N CYS A 338 19.14 -7.85 -3.45
CA CYS A 338 20.00 -7.18 -2.47
C CYS A 338 19.22 -6.04 -1.79
N SER A 339 19.11 -6.16 -0.47
CA SER A 339 18.42 -5.23 0.42
C SER A 339 19.41 -4.39 1.21
N PHE A 340 18.89 -3.38 1.91
CA PHE A 340 19.59 -2.61 2.92
C PHE A 340 18.67 -2.45 4.13
N GLU A 341 19.25 -2.15 5.28
CA GLU A 341 18.53 -1.87 6.52
C GLU A 341 19.15 -0.62 7.16
N PHE A 342 18.33 0.25 7.73
CA PHE A 342 18.82 1.37 8.52
C PHE A 342 19.30 0.86 9.89
N ALA A 343 20.45 1.34 10.34
CA ALA A 343 21.11 0.90 11.57
C ALA A 343 20.41 1.38 12.85
#